data_AF-A0A8T3XQB0-F1
#
_entry.id   AF-A0A8T3XQB0-F1
#
_cell.length_a   1.000
_cell.length_b   1.000
_cell.length_c   1.000
_cell.angle_alpha   90.00
_cell.angle_beta   90.00
_cell.angle_gamma   90.00
#
_symmetry.space_group_name_H-M   'P 1'
#
loop_
_entity.id
_entity.type
_entity.pdbx_description
1 polymer ?
#
loop_
_entity_poly.entity_id
_entity_poly.type
_entity_poly.pdbx_seq_one_letter_code
_entity_poly.pdbx_strand_id
1 'polypeptide(L)'
;MNSRVLIENCLKKSQYPFVTATDIATYIKSPFNLWANKFAPSYERDPIPEYLEILFKQGLEHEEYIVKKRYPDIKVIKFKTKYDGFKIAVREFFKGTSALHGIPLYFLPDSLLAQPDIVELDKTHRSIFGNFHYKIKEIKMARNIKKEHIMQTVFSNYIIGKIQNYFPKHVILINKDDEELFFDYKEYEDELLKIMEEVREVLKGKFVSPNIGSVQDPWKSYALKLAEKSNDLSLLNTLGNLKKQILIKYGINNIYDLANLKITNDLDILTKDNLKKLKLAAQCHLDNKYIFLKKIKFPNKKTELFIDFESSTGMEIEGFVGNIDYLIGVLKRENNKEEIFHFFSESLEDEEKMLHDFLDFLKGHGDFVIYHFGNYENIRFRELFDKYDIDNNLREMVLKNMVDLLKITKDNVILPLSSYSLKSIAPYLGFKWRLTNIDARQSLVLYMDYIKNNNKESLHKILIYNEDDILATKILKDFLIKGR
;
A
#
# COMPACT_ATOMS: atom_id res chain seq x y z
N MET A 1 39.58 -0.82 23.02
CA MET A 1 38.76 0.41 23.18
C MET A 1 37.76 0.18 24.29
N ASN A 2 37.47 1.17 25.15
CA ASN A 2 36.48 1.02 26.24
C ASN A 2 35.15 1.69 25.88
N SER A 3 34.10 1.44 26.69
CA SER A 3 32.75 1.94 26.44
C SER A 3 32.65 3.46 26.39
N ARG A 4 33.41 4.18 27.22
CA ARG A 4 33.41 5.65 27.25
C ARG A 4 33.92 6.24 25.93
N VAL A 5 35.07 5.75 25.46
CA VAL A 5 35.68 6.23 24.20
C VAL A 5 34.78 5.93 23.00
N LEU A 6 34.15 4.75 22.96
CA LEU A 6 33.22 4.42 21.88
C LEU A 6 32.00 5.36 21.88
N ILE A 7 31.41 5.62 23.06
CA ILE A 7 30.28 6.55 23.19
C ILE A 7 30.67 7.94 22.68
N GLU A 8 31.83 8.46 23.09
CA GLU A 8 32.32 9.77 22.65
C GLU A 8 32.53 9.82 21.12
N ASN A 9 33.09 8.77 20.53
CA ASN A 9 33.27 8.66 19.08
C ASN A 9 31.94 8.61 18.32
N CYS A 10 31.00 7.76 18.76
CA CYS A 10 29.70 7.61 18.12
C CYS A 10 28.79 8.84 18.31
N LEU A 11 29.01 9.65 19.34
CA LEU A 11 28.22 10.86 19.61
C LEU A 11 28.89 12.15 19.11
N LYS A 12 30.02 12.06 18.41
CA LYS A 12 30.66 13.21 17.76
C LYS A 12 29.77 13.72 16.62
N LYS A 13 29.12 14.87 16.82
CA LYS A 13 28.18 15.45 15.86
C LYS A 13 28.84 15.83 14.54
N SER A 14 28.14 15.55 13.45
CA SER A 14 28.43 16.08 12.12
C SER A 14 27.57 17.31 11.80
N GLN A 15 27.81 17.92 10.64
CA GLN A 15 26.96 18.99 10.08
C GLN A 15 25.81 18.44 9.20
N TYR A 16 25.77 17.12 8.95
CA TYR A 16 24.73 16.51 8.12
C TYR A 16 23.37 16.55 8.80
N PRO A 17 22.26 16.68 8.02
CA PRO A 17 20.93 16.46 8.55
C PRO A 17 20.81 15.04 9.11
N PHE A 18 19.97 14.91 10.12
CA PHE A 18 19.76 13.67 10.82
C PHE A 18 18.93 12.70 9.98
N VAL A 19 19.40 11.47 9.78
CA VAL A 19 18.74 10.43 9.00
C VAL A 19 18.35 9.27 9.90
N THR A 20 17.10 8.85 9.83
CA THR A 20 16.54 7.73 10.59
C THR A 20 16.15 6.57 9.70
N ALA A 21 16.01 5.38 10.30
CA ALA A 21 15.49 4.20 9.60
C ALA A 21 14.09 4.44 9.00
N THR A 22 13.26 5.25 9.69
CA THR A 22 11.94 5.68 9.20
C THR A 22 12.04 6.60 7.99
N ASP A 23 13.06 7.47 7.91
CA ASP A 23 13.27 8.33 6.75
C ASP A 23 13.61 7.50 5.50
N ILE A 24 14.44 6.47 5.65
CA ILE A 24 14.78 5.52 4.59
C ILE A 24 13.52 4.81 4.08
N ALA A 25 12.73 4.23 4.99
CA ALA A 25 11.49 3.53 4.63
C ALA A 25 10.47 4.48 3.98
N THR A 26 10.33 5.70 4.51
CA THR A 26 9.42 6.72 3.97
C THR A 26 9.85 7.14 2.57
N TYR A 27 11.14 7.39 2.35
CA TYR A 27 11.67 7.77 1.05
C TYR A 27 11.43 6.70 -0.01
N ILE A 28 11.67 5.43 0.32
CA ILE A 28 11.44 4.32 -0.62
C ILE A 28 9.97 4.23 -1.02
N LYS A 29 9.04 4.40 -0.07
CA LYS A 29 7.60 4.43 -0.37
C LYS A 29 7.22 5.66 -1.20
N SER A 30 7.69 6.84 -0.79
CA SER A 30 7.39 8.11 -1.41
C SER A 30 8.39 9.19 -0.97
N PRO A 31 9.30 9.60 -1.87
CA PRO A 31 10.21 10.72 -1.62
C PRO A 31 9.46 12.02 -1.27
N PHE A 32 8.25 12.21 -1.83
CA PHE A 32 7.39 13.35 -1.50
C PHE A 32 6.91 13.31 -0.05
N ASN A 33 6.56 12.13 0.49
CA ASN A 33 6.15 12.02 1.89
C ASN A 33 7.29 12.42 2.85
N LEU A 34 8.54 12.06 2.53
CA LEU A 34 9.69 12.51 3.30
C LEU A 34 9.82 14.04 3.29
N TRP A 35 9.73 14.65 2.10
CA TRP A 35 9.76 16.10 1.96
C TRP A 35 8.61 16.76 2.73
N ALA A 36 7.38 16.27 2.56
CA ALA A 36 6.18 16.83 3.16
C ALA A 36 6.22 16.73 4.70
N ASN A 37 6.67 15.61 5.26
CA ASN A 37 6.86 15.45 6.71
C ASN A 37 7.73 16.55 7.33
N LYS A 38 8.66 17.13 6.54
CA LYS A 38 9.61 18.14 7.02
C LYS A 38 9.20 19.58 6.67
N PHE A 39 8.62 19.79 5.48
CA PHE A 39 8.46 21.12 4.91
C PHE A 39 7.02 21.50 4.56
N ALA A 40 6.08 20.55 4.49
CA ALA A 40 4.69 20.88 4.21
C ALA A 40 4.05 21.59 5.41
N PRO A 41 3.11 22.52 5.18
CA PRO A 41 2.38 23.15 6.28
C PRO A 41 1.58 22.11 7.07
N SER A 42 1.69 22.14 8.40
CA SER A 42 1.07 21.14 9.27
C SER A 42 -0.47 21.11 9.18
N TYR A 43 -1.10 22.22 8.81
CA TYR A 43 -2.55 22.33 8.63
C TYR A 43 -3.05 21.71 7.31
N GLU A 44 -2.16 21.36 6.38
CA GLU A 44 -2.51 20.63 5.14
C GLU A 44 -2.48 19.11 5.34
N ARG A 45 -2.22 18.65 6.57
CA ARG A 45 -2.14 17.25 6.93
C ARG A 45 -3.55 16.64 6.97
N ASP A 46 -3.75 15.58 6.18
CA ASP A 46 -4.97 14.78 6.21
C ASP A 46 -5.17 14.17 7.61
N PRO A 47 -6.42 14.01 8.08
CA PRO A 47 -6.70 13.21 9.26
C PRO A 47 -6.12 11.80 9.10
N ILE A 48 -5.56 11.26 10.17
CA ILE A 48 -5.09 9.86 10.17
C ILE A 48 -6.35 8.97 10.18
N PRO A 49 -6.54 8.10 9.19
CA PRO A 49 -7.66 7.16 9.21
C PRO A 49 -7.56 6.21 10.42
N GLU A 50 -8.70 5.89 11.04
CA GLU A 50 -8.81 5.01 12.21
C GLU A 50 -8.10 3.66 12.01
N TYR A 51 -8.21 3.09 10.79
CA TYR A 51 -7.55 1.83 10.46
C TYR A 51 -6.00 1.89 10.60
N LEU A 52 -5.36 3.04 10.33
CA LEU A 52 -3.91 3.16 10.48
C LEU A 52 -3.51 3.11 11.95
N GLU A 53 -4.31 3.70 12.84
CA GLU A 53 -4.08 3.64 14.28
C GLU A 53 -4.16 2.19 14.79
N ILE A 54 -5.18 1.47 14.31
CA ILE A 54 -5.36 0.03 14.58
C ILE A 54 -4.16 -0.78 14.07
N LEU A 55 -3.66 -0.53 12.85
CA LEU A 55 -2.47 -1.22 12.32
C LEU A 55 -1.20 -0.93 13.13
N PHE A 56 -1.00 0.31 13.58
CA PHE A 56 0.15 0.65 14.43
C PHE A 56 0.09 -0.08 15.78
N LYS A 57 -1.09 -0.12 16.40
CA LYS A 57 -1.30 -0.84 17.67
C LYS A 57 -1.01 -2.32 17.53
N GLN A 58 -1.55 -2.98 16.49
CA GLN A 58 -1.28 -4.39 16.25
C GLN A 58 0.19 -4.68 15.95
N GLY A 59 0.87 -3.77 15.22
CA GLY A 59 2.30 -3.91 14.95
C GLY A 59 3.11 -3.99 16.25
N LEU A 60 2.79 -3.13 17.23
CA LEU A 60 3.43 -3.14 18.56
C LEU A 60 3.08 -4.40 19.35
N GLU A 61 1.82 -4.82 19.37
CA GLU A 61 1.40 -6.03 20.09
C GLU A 61 2.02 -7.31 19.48
N HIS A 62 2.12 -7.37 18.16
CA HIS A 62 2.79 -8.45 17.44
C HIS A 62 4.28 -8.49 17.77
N GLU A 63 4.95 -7.34 17.78
CA GLU A 63 6.34 -7.23 18.21
C GLU A 63 6.50 -7.75 19.64
N GLU A 64 5.71 -7.27 20.59
CA GLU A 64 5.74 -7.72 21.99
C GLU A 64 5.51 -9.23 22.12
N TYR A 65 4.56 -9.78 21.36
CA TYR A 65 4.29 -11.23 21.33
C TYR A 65 5.51 -12.03 20.85
N ILE A 66 6.10 -11.64 19.71
CA ILE A 66 7.27 -12.33 19.15
C ILE A 66 8.48 -12.21 20.08
N VAL A 67 8.70 -11.03 20.67
CA VAL A 67 9.79 -10.81 21.63
C VAL A 67 9.61 -11.70 22.86
N LYS A 68 8.41 -11.75 23.44
CA LYS A 68 8.12 -12.61 24.59
C LYS A 68 8.30 -14.10 24.27
N LYS A 69 7.94 -14.52 23.05
CA LYS A 69 8.05 -15.91 22.59
C LYS A 69 9.50 -16.33 22.34
N ARG A 70 10.27 -15.53 21.60
CA ARG A 70 11.65 -15.85 21.19
C ARG A 70 12.71 -15.49 22.23
N TYR A 71 12.44 -14.48 23.04
CA TYR A 71 13.39 -13.91 23.99
C TYR A 71 12.79 -13.78 25.39
N PRO A 72 12.38 -14.91 26.04
CA PRO A 72 11.66 -14.87 27.32
C PRO A 72 12.44 -14.19 28.45
N ASP A 73 13.77 -14.24 28.41
CA ASP A 73 14.67 -13.66 29.42
C ASP A 73 15.16 -12.23 29.09
N ILE A 74 14.63 -11.62 28.02
CA ILE A 74 15.09 -10.29 27.59
C ILE A 74 14.70 -9.23 28.61
N LYS A 75 15.68 -8.45 29.05
CA LYS A 75 15.45 -7.37 30.00
C LYS A 75 14.98 -6.12 29.26
N VAL A 76 13.79 -5.65 29.60
CA VAL A 76 13.30 -4.34 29.14
C VAL A 76 14.12 -3.23 29.78
N ILE A 77 14.91 -2.52 28.97
CA ILE A 77 15.73 -1.40 29.42
C ILE A 77 14.95 -0.10 29.26
N LYS A 78 14.62 0.54 30.38
CA LYS A 78 13.99 1.87 30.39
C LYS A 78 15.05 2.97 30.32
N PHE A 79 14.83 3.97 29.47
CA PHE A 79 15.69 5.14 29.35
C PHE A 79 14.85 6.41 29.09
N LYS A 80 15.34 7.57 29.57
CA LYS A 80 14.62 8.85 29.46
C LYS A 80 14.68 9.46 28.07
N THR A 81 15.86 9.37 27.44
CA THR A 81 16.11 9.89 26.11
C THR A 81 16.79 8.83 25.25
N LYS A 82 16.65 8.92 23.93
CA LYS A 82 17.37 8.02 23.02
C LYS A 82 18.90 8.07 23.22
N TYR A 83 19.44 9.22 23.61
CA TYR A 83 20.86 9.36 23.95
C TYR A 83 21.25 8.53 25.17
N ASP A 84 20.42 8.53 26.22
CA ASP A 84 20.66 7.70 27.41
C ASP A 84 20.55 6.21 27.08
N GLY A 85 19.55 5.85 26.26
CA GLY A 85 19.38 4.49 25.75
C GLY A 85 20.63 3.99 25.02
N PHE A 86 21.23 4.80 24.14
CA PHE A 86 22.43 4.41 23.41
C PHE A 86 23.66 4.25 24.32
N LYS A 87 23.83 5.13 25.31
CA LYS A 87 24.89 4.98 26.31
C LYS A 87 24.74 3.67 27.10
N ILE A 88 23.50 3.25 27.39
CA ILE A 88 23.23 1.95 28.01
C ILE A 88 23.56 0.83 27.03
N ALA A 89 23.11 0.92 25.78
CA ALA A 89 23.39 -0.06 24.72
C ALA A 89 24.87 -0.40 24.64
N VAL A 90 25.72 0.63 24.51
CA VAL A 90 27.18 0.43 24.41
C VAL A 90 27.74 -0.29 25.64
N ARG A 91 27.28 0.05 26.84
CA ARG A 91 27.74 -0.63 28.07
C ARG A 91 27.32 -2.10 28.08
N GLU A 92 26.10 -2.40 27.66
CA GLU A 92 25.60 -3.78 27.55
C GLU A 92 26.32 -4.57 26.45
N PHE A 93 26.70 -3.93 25.34
CA PHE A 93 27.51 -4.56 24.30
C PHE A 93 28.88 -5.00 24.83
N PHE A 94 29.55 -4.15 25.62
CA PHE A 94 30.82 -4.52 26.26
C PHE A 94 30.67 -5.61 27.34
N LYS A 95 29.48 -5.77 27.93
CA LYS A 95 29.20 -6.88 28.86
C LYS A 95 28.93 -8.20 28.15
N GLY A 96 28.67 -8.19 26.84
CA GLY A 96 28.24 -9.38 26.10
C GLY A 96 26.82 -9.80 26.45
N THR A 97 25.92 -8.84 26.70
CA THR A 97 24.49 -9.12 26.93
C THR A 97 23.92 -9.82 25.69
N SER A 98 23.19 -10.92 25.89
CA SER A 98 22.79 -11.85 24.82
C SER A 98 21.83 -11.22 23.81
N ALA A 99 20.85 -10.45 24.28
CA ALA A 99 19.90 -9.74 23.43
C ALA A 99 19.40 -8.46 24.12
N LEU A 100 19.04 -7.46 23.32
CA LEU A 100 18.48 -6.18 23.76
C LEU A 100 17.27 -5.84 22.88
N HIS A 101 16.19 -5.37 23.50
CA HIS A 101 14.93 -5.01 22.83
C HIS A 101 14.78 -3.49 22.73
N GLY A 102 14.49 -2.99 21.53
CA GLY A 102 14.13 -1.60 21.25
C GLY A 102 15.21 -0.57 21.60
N ILE A 103 16.49 -0.94 21.55
CA ILE A 103 17.58 -0.08 22.01
C ILE A 103 18.05 0.86 20.87
N PRO A 104 18.19 2.18 21.10
CA PRO A 104 18.60 3.12 20.06
C PRO A 104 20.10 3.00 19.76
N LEU A 105 20.44 3.12 18.49
CA LEU A 105 21.80 3.09 17.94
C LEU A 105 22.11 4.45 17.30
N TYR A 106 23.12 5.15 17.82
CA TYR A 106 23.60 6.40 17.24
C TYR A 106 24.94 6.23 16.56
N PHE A 107 25.06 6.82 15.38
CA PHE A 107 26.35 7.09 14.74
C PHE A 107 26.33 8.53 14.18
N LEU A 108 26.56 9.48 15.09
CA LEU A 108 26.51 10.92 14.81
C LEU A 108 27.61 11.47 13.89
N PRO A 109 28.77 10.81 13.68
CA PRO A 109 29.70 11.22 12.63
C PRO A 109 29.04 11.28 11.24
N ASP A 110 28.02 10.46 11.00
CA ASP A 110 27.21 10.45 9.78
C ASP A 110 25.78 10.97 10.01
N SER A 111 25.47 11.49 11.21
CA SER A 111 24.14 11.91 11.68
C SER A 111 23.05 10.83 11.58
N LEU A 112 23.36 9.59 11.99
CA LEU A 112 22.47 8.45 11.83
C LEU A 112 21.84 7.98 13.14
N LEU A 113 20.59 7.55 13.07
CA LEU A 113 19.86 6.89 14.16
C LEU A 113 18.97 5.75 13.67
N ALA A 114 19.16 4.59 14.27
CA ALA A 114 18.20 3.50 14.22
C ALA A 114 17.74 3.11 15.62
N GLN A 115 16.63 2.41 15.69
CA GLN A 115 16.16 1.75 16.90
C GLN A 115 15.59 0.40 16.46
N PRO A 116 16.46 -0.58 16.18
CA PRO A 116 16.01 -1.90 15.77
C PRO A 116 15.25 -2.57 16.91
N ASP A 117 14.32 -3.46 16.55
CA ASP A 117 13.49 -4.18 17.51
C ASP A 117 14.39 -5.08 18.36
N ILE A 118 15.28 -5.88 17.75
CA ILE A 118 16.22 -6.73 18.47
C ILE A 118 17.66 -6.47 18.05
N VAL A 119 18.56 -6.41 19.05
CA VAL A 119 20.00 -6.49 18.88
C VAL A 119 20.50 -7.74 19.60
N GLU A 120 21.00 -8.72 18.85
CA GLU A 120 21.34 -10.07 19.34
C GLU A 120 22.85 -10.35 19.20
N LEU A 121 23.45 -10.93 20.23
CA LEU A 121 24.85 -11.32 20.24
C LEU A 121 25.10 -12.54 19.34
N ASP A 122 26.16 -12.48 18.54
CA ASP A 122 26.59 -13.55 17.65
C ASP A 122 28.10 -13.81 17.80
N LYS A 123 28.46 -15.08 18.02
CA LYS A 123 29.84 -15.51 18.30
C LYS A 123 30.62 -15.94 17.06
N THR A 124 30.04 -15.84 15.86
CA THR A 124 30.69 -16.31 14.63
C THR A 124 31.87 -15.42 14.21
N HIS A 125 31.90 -14.16 14.64
CA HIS A 125 32.95 -13.20 14.29
C HIS A 125 33.34 -12.30 15.47
N ARG A 126 34.58 -11.80 15.44
CA ARG A 126 35.11 -10.83 16.41
C ARG A 126 34.68 -9.41 16.04
N SER A 127 34.53 -8.56 17.05
CA SER A 127 34.30 -7.11 16.91
C SER A 127 35.11 -6.34 17.94
N ILE A 128 34.92 -5.02 18.04
CA ILE A 128 35.50 -4.22 19.12
C ILE A 128 35.04 -4.64 20.54
N PHE A 129 33.96 -5.43 20.64
CA PHE A 129 33.41 -5.92 21.90
C PHE A 129 34.06 -7.25 22.36
N GLY A 130 34.90 -7.88 21.51
CA GLY A 130 35.63 -9.10 21.85
C GLY A 130 35.42 -10.22 20.82
N ASN A 131 35.30 -11.46 21.31
CA ASN A 131 35.12 -12.66 20.48
C ASN A 131 33.68 -12.85 19.97
N PHE A 132 32.92 -11.77 19.87
CA PHE A 132 31.54 -11.75 19.40
C PHE A 132 31.25 -10.40 18.74
N HIS A 133 30.14 -10.33 18.03
CA HIS A 133 29.56 -9.13 17.45
C HIS A 133 28.05 -9.12 17.71
N TYR A 134 27.37 -8.07 17.29
CA TYR A 134 25.92 -7.95 17.37
C TYR A 134 25.31 -7.88 15.98
N LYS A 135 24.23 -8.64 15.79
CA LYS A 135 23.34 -8.55 14.62
C LYS A 135 22.01 -7.94 15.04
N ILE A 136 21.28 -7.40 14.08
CA ILE A 136 19.98 -6.79 14.32
C ILE A 136 18.87 -7.63 13.68
N LYS A 137 17.70 -7.66 14.31
CA LYS A 137 16.49 -8.24 13.75
C LYS A 137 15.35 -7.22 13.84
N GLU A 138 14.53 -7.17 12.81
CA GLU A 138 13.32 -6.36 12.76
C GLU A 138 12.10 -7.27 12.63
N ILE A 139 11.09 -7.04 13.45
CA ILE A 139 9.84 -7.78 13.47
C ILE A 139 8.82 -6.99 12.65
N LYS A 140 8.10 -7.67 11.76
CA LYS A 140 7.10 -7.06 10.89
C LYS A 140 5.81 -7.84 10.95
N MET A 141 4.73 -7.12 11.28
CA MET A 141 3.37 -7.57 11.08
C MET A 141 2.99 -7.48 9.59
N ALA A 142 3.71 -8.23 8.76
CA ALA A 142 3.44 -8.41 7.35
C ALA A 142 3.90 -9.81 6.96
N ARG A 143 3.05 -10.58 6.28
CA ARG A 143 3.46 -11.90 5.73
C ARG A 143 4.53 -11.75 4.66
N ASN A 144 4.28 -10.83 3.72
CA ASN A 144 5.19 -10.53 2.62
C ASN A 144 6.08 -9.33 2.98
N ILE A 145 7.39 -9.58 3.09
CA ILE A 145 8.38 -8.54 3.30
C ILE A 145 8.56 -7.70 2.03
N LYS A 146 8.48 -6.37 2.20
CA LYS A 146 8.66 -5.39 1.11
C LYS A 146 10.05 -4.76 1.18
N LYS A 147 10.45 -4.11 0.08
CA LYS A 147 11.75 -3.46 -0.06
C LYS A 147 12.02 -2.42 1.03
N GLU A 148 11.02 -1.62 1.40
CA GLU A 148 11.14 -0.65 2.48
C GLU A 148 11.51 -1.28 3.84
N HIS A 149 11.02 -2.50 4.11
CA HIS A 149 11.33 -3.22 5.36
C HIS A 149 12.78 -3.69 5.32
N ILE A 150 13.20 -4.29 4.20
CA ILE A 150 14.60 -4.74 3.99
C ILE A 150 15.55 -3.56 4.15
N MET A 151 15.32 -2.46 3.44
CA MET A 151 16.22 -1.30 3.47
C MET A 151 16.25 -0.60 4.82
N GLN A 152 15.14 -0.58 5.57
CA GLN A 152 15.13 -0.11 6.96
C GLN A 152 16.08 -0.95 7.82
N THR A 153 16.03 -2.27 7.68
CA THR A 153 16.89 -3.21 8.42
C THR A 153 18.34 -3.13 7.95
N VAL A 154 18.61 -3.00 6.64
CA VAL A 154 19.95 -2.76 6.07
C VAL A 154 20.56 -1.47 6.64
N PHE A 155 19.78 -0.40 6.80
CA PHE A 155 20.22 0.84 7.43
C PHE A 155 20.61 0.63 8.91
N SER A 156 19.79 -0.08 9.69
CA SER A 156 20.14 -0.46 11.07
C SER A 156 21.41 -1.30 11.11
N ASN A 157 21.60 -2.22 10.16
CA ASN A 157 22.80 -3.06 10.02
C ASN A 157 24.06 -2.22 9.70
N TYR A 158 23.93 -1.21 8.85
CA TYR A 158 25.02 -0.26 8.56
C TYR A 158 25.47 0.47 9.84
N ILE A 159 24.53 0.96 10.66
CA ILE A 159 24.85 1.68 11.90
C ILE A 159 25.54 0.77 12.92
N ILE A 160 25.01 -0.42 13.20
CA ILE A 160 25.67 -1.34 14.15
C ILE A 160 27.05 -1.75 13.62
N GLY A 161 27.20 -1.90 12.30
CA GLY A 161 28.46 -2.19 11.64
C GLY A 161 29.53 -1.13 11.88
N LYS A 162 29.16 0.15 11.75
CA LYS A 162 30.02 1.29 12.08
C LYS A 162 30.38 1.35 13.56
N ILE A 163 29.43 1.07 14.45
CA ILE A 163 29.66 1.07 15.90
C ILE A 163 30.67 -0.01 16.28
N GLN A 164 30.51 -1.23 15.76
CA GLN A 164 31.29 -2.39 16.21
C GLN A 164 32.53 -2.72 15.36
N ASN A 165 32.77 -1.94 14.30
CA ASN A 165 33.82 -2.16 13.30
C ASN A 165 33.75 -3.54 12.60
N TYR A 166 32.54 -4.04 12.40
CA TYR A 166 32.25 -5.26 11.65
C TYR A 166 30.79 -5.23 11.19
N PHE A 167 30.57 -5.31 9.88
CA PHE A 167 29.24 -5.32 9.28
C PHE A 167 28.71 -6.77 9.26
N PRO A 168 27.63 -7.08 9.99
CA PRO A 168 27.02 -8.40 9.93
C PRO A 168 26.63 -8.74 8.49
N LYS A 169 26.94 -9.96 8.05
CA LYS A 169 26.71 -10.42 6.68
C LYS A 169 25.22 -10.42 6.31
N HIS A 170 24.36 -10.82 7.25
CA HIS A 170 22.93 -10.95 6.99
C HIS A 170 22.13 -9.93 7.78
N VAL A 171 21.12 -9.40 7.10
CA VAL A 171 20.03 -8.59 7.63
C VAL A 171 18.86 -9.53 7.88
N ILE A 172 18.25 -9.48 9.07
CA ILE A 172 17.25 -10.47 9.51
C ILE A 172 15.91 -9.79 9.76
N LEU A 173 14.87 -10.32 9.15
CA LEU A 173 13.47 -9.90 9.35
C LEU A 173 12.65 -11.08 9.85
N ILE A 174 11.79 -10.85 10.84
CA ILE A 174 10.80 -11.82 11.31
C ILE A 174 9.45 -11.38 10.76
N ASN A 175 8.83 -12.22 9.92
CA ASN A 175 7.52 -11.92 9.33
C ASN A 175 6.37 -12.20 10.32
N LYS A 176 5.14 -11.94 9.89
CA LYS A 176 3.92 -12.14 10.69
C LYS A 176 3.75 -13.58 11.17
N ASP A 177 4.19 -14.54 10.38
CA ASP A 177 4.04 -15.97 10.64
C ASP A 177 5.19 -16.53 11.49
N ASP A 178 6.01 -15.65 12.08
CA ASP A 178 7.17 -15.97 12.93
C ASP A 178 8.28 -16.71 12.17
N GLU A 179 8.47 -16.40 10.88
CA GLU A 179 9.56 -16.93 10.06
C GLU A 179 10.72 -15.94 9.98
N GLU A 180 11.95 -16.42 10.16
CA GLU A 180 13.16 -15.62 9.96
C GLU A 180 13.58 -15.63 8.49
N LEU A 181 13.65 -14.44 7.91
CA LEU A 181 14.09 -14.19 6.54
C LEU A 181 15.46 -13.50 6.57
N PHE A 182 16.39 -14.02 5.77
CA PHE A 182 17.78 -13.58 5.72
C PHE A 182 18.09 -12.92 4.38
N PHE A 183 18.69 -11.74 4.42
CA PHE A 183 19.09 -10.98 3.23
C PHE A 183 20.58 -10.64 3.32
N ASP A 184 21.35 -10.84 2.25
CA ASP A 184 22.78 -10.51 2.25
C ASP A 184 22.98 -9.00 2.21
N TYR A 185 23.61 -8.44 3.24
CA TYR A 185 23.86 -7.00 3.36
C TYR A 185 24.60 -6.44 2.14
N LYS A 186 25.50 -7.22 1.53
CA LYS A 186 26.30 -6.75 0.38
C LYS A 186 25.48 -6.53 -0.88
N GLU A 187 24.32 -7.18 -1.02
CA GLU A 187 23.42 -6.95 -2.16
C GLU A 187 22.72 -5.58 -2.09
N TYR A 188 22.64 -4.97 -0.91
CA TYR A 188 21.89 -3.73 -0.67
C TYR A 188 22.75 -2.53 -0.27
N GLU A 189 24.04 -2.73 0.00
CA GLU A 189 24.93 -1.68 0.53
C GLU A 189 25.03 -0.46 -0.40
N ASP A 190 25.31 -0.67 -1.69
CA ASP A 190 25.45 0.43 -2.65
C ASP A 190 24.14 1.21 -2.82
N GLU A 191 23.02 0.49 -2.87
CA GLU A 191 21.70 1.11 -2.94
C GLU A 191 21.38 1.91 -1.67
N LEU A 192 21.72 1.39 -0.49
CA LEU A 192 21.52 2.10 0.77
C LEU A 192 22.28 3.43 0.77
N LEU A 193 23.57 3.40 0.40
CA LEU A 193 24.42 4.60 0.40
C LEU A 193 23.85 5.67 -0.53
N LYS A 194 23.41 5.28 -1.73
CA LYS A 194 22.75 6.18 -2.67
C LYS A 194 21.45 6.77 -2.08
N ILE A 195 20.60 5.93 -1.48
CA ILE A 195 19.35 6.40 -0.86
C ILE A 195 19.65 7.36 0.29
N MET A 196 20.66 7.09 1.11
CA MET A 196 21.06 7.98 2.21
C MET A 196 21.49 9.36 1.70
N GLU A 197 22.21 9.43 0.58
CA GLU A 197 22.55 10.70 -0.06
C GLU A 197 21.30 11.44 -0.56
N GLU A 198 20.41 10.75 -1.27
CA GLU A 198 19.17 11.36 -1.78
C GLU A 198 18.26 11.85 -0.63
N VAL A 199 18.12 11.07 0.44
CA VAL A 199 17.40 11.44 1.66
C VAL A 199 18.01 12.69 2.30
N ARG A 200 19.34 12.78 2.38
CA ARG A 200 20.02 13.99 2.90
C ARG A 200 19.71 15.22 2.05
N GLU A 201 19.70 15.09 0.73
CA GLU A 201 19.37 16.22 -0.15
C GLU A 201 17.92 16.69 0.05
N VAL A 202 16.97 15.75 0.19
CA VAL A 202 15.58 16.10 0.54
C VAL A 202 15.53 16.81 1.88
N LEU A 203 16.17 16.27 2.92
CA LEU A 203 16.19 16.86 4.27
C LEU A 203 16.91 18.21 4.36
N LYS A 204 17.79 18.54 3.40
CA LYS A 204 18.39 19.88 3.25
C LYS A 204 17.45 20.90 2.59
N GLY A 205 16.32 20.46 2.04
CA GLY A 205 15.32 21.31 1.41
C GLY A 205 15.17 21.13 -0.10
N LYS A 206 15.81 20.12 -0.72
CA LYS A 206 15.55 19.80 -2.12
C LYS A 206 14.09 19.43 -2.29
N PHE A 207 13.35 20.24 -3.04
CA PHE A 207 11.95 19.96 -3.34
C PHE A 207 11.80 18.66 -4.13
N VAL A 208 10.80 17.88 -3.75
CA VAL A 208 10.39 16.67 -4.46
C VAL A 208 9.00 16.94 -5.02
N SER A 209 8.82 16.83 -6.33
CA SER A 209 7.48 16.91 -6.93
C SER A 209 6.65 15.67 -6.56
N PRO A 210 5.36 15.85 -6.20
CA PRO A 210 4.49 14.73 -5.84
C PRO A 210 4.35 13.75 -7.01
N ASN A 211 4.22 12.48 -6.68
CA ASN A 211 3.74 11.46 -7.61
C ASN A 211 2.47 10.86 -7.01
N ILE A 212 1.31 11.28 -7.49
CA ILE A 212 0.00 11.00 -6.85
C ILE A 212 -0.21 9.51 -6.57
N GLY A 213 0.26 8.62 -7.46
CA GLY A 213 0.13 7.18 -7.28
C GLY A 213 0.97 6.56 -6.15
N SER A 214 1.99 7.26 -5.62
CA SER A 214 2.85 6.76 -4.54
C SER A 214 2.67 7.49 -3.21
N VAL A 215 2.05 8.67 -3.21
CA VAL A 215 1.87 9.46 -1.99
C VAL A 215 0.98 8.72 -0.98
N GLN A 216 1.46 8.65 0.25
CA GLN A 216 0.76 8.02 1.36
C GLN A 216 0.08 9.06 2.24
N ASP A 217 -0.87 8.61 3.06
CA ASP A 217 -1.40 9.41 4.15
C ASP A 217 -0.24 9.88 5.04
N PRO A 218 -0.29 11.10 5.59
CA PRO A 218 -1.41 12.05 5.60
C PRO A 218 -1.25 13.19 4.58
N TRP A 219 -0.60 12.95 3.43
CA TRP A 219 -0.28 14.03 2.48
C TRP A 219 -0.94 13.88 1.12
N LYS A 220 -1.97 13.03 1.00
CA LYS A 220 -2.61 12.74 -0.29
C LYS A 220 -3.33 13.97 -0.82
N SER A 221 -4.14 14.65 -0.01
CA SER A 221 -4.88 15.84 -0.46
C SER A 221 -3.94 16.99 -0.80
N TYR A 222 -2.90 17.20 0.03
CA TYR A 222 -1.90 18.23 -0.22
C TYR A 222 -1.10 17.96 -1.51
N ALA A 223 -0.68 16.72 -1.73
CA ALA A 223 0.00 16.33 -2.96
C ALA A 223 -0.86 16.55 -4.19
N LEU A 224 -2.15 16.18 -4.13
CA LEU A 224 -3.10 16.39 -5.22
C LEU A 224 -3.24 17.88 -5.54
N LYS A 225 -3.44 18.72 -4.52
CA LYS A 225 -3.51 20.18 -4.65
C LYS A 225 -2.26 20.77 -5.31
N LEU A 226 -1.07 20.30 -4.93
CA LEU A 226 0.18 20.74 -5.57
C LEU A 226 0.28 20.28 -7.02
N ALA A 227 -0.06 19.02 -7.30
CA ALA A 227 -0.02 18.47 -8.65
C ALA A 227 -0.99 19.18 -9.59
N GLU A 228 -2.22 19.48 -9.14
CA GLU A 228 -3.22 20.26 -9.89
C GLU A 228 -2.70 21.66 -10.19
N LYS A 229 -2.13 22.33 -9.18
CA LYS A 229 -1.56 23.68 -9.35
C LYS A 229 -0.42 23.71 -10.38
N SER A 230 0.43 22.68 -10.42
CA SER A 230 1.56 22.62 -11.35
C SER A 230 1.26 21.91 -12.67
N ASN A 231 0.02 21.45 -12.89
CA ASN A 231 -0.34 20.58 -14.01
C ASN A 231 0.65 19.40 -14.13
N ASP A 232 0.94 18.78 -12.99
CA ASP A 232 1.96 17.76 -12.90
C ASP A 232 1.60 16.52 -13.72
N LEU A 233 2.61 15.96 -14.38
CA LEU A 233 2.48 14.78 -15.21
C LEU A 233 1.86 13.55 -14.49
N SER A 234 1.99 13.46 -13.17
CA SER A 234 1.41 12.36 -12.36
C SER A 234 -0.12 12.42 -12.22
N LEU A 235 -0.77 13.49 -12.70
CA LEU A 235 -2.22 13.55 -12.86
C LEU A 235 -2.73 12.71 -14.05
N LEU A 236 -1.83 12.16 -14.87
CA LEU A 236 -2.18 11.25 -15.95
C LEU A 236 -2.09 9.81 -15.43
N ASN A 237 -3.23 9.14 -15.25
CA ASN A 237 -3.30 7.75 -14.74
C ASN A 237 -2.43 6.76 -15.55
N THR A 238 -2.16 7.04 -16.83
CA THR A 238 -1.33 6.19 -17.71
C THR A 238 0.18 6.38 -17.52
N LEU A 239 0.59 7.30 -16.66
CA LEU A 239 1.99 7.70 -16.47
C LEU A 239 2.52 7.33 -15.07
N GLY A 240 3.29 6.24 -15.00
CA GLY A 240 4.04 5.89 -13.78
C GLY A 240 5.29 6.76 -13.55
N ASN A 241 5.84 6.71 -12.34
CA ASN A 241 6.98 7.55 -11.91
C ASN A 241 8.19 7.47 -12.86
N LEU A 242 8.54 6.27 -13.32
CA LEU A 242 9.68 6.07 -14.23
C LEU A 242 9.50 6.87 -15.53
N LYS A 243 8.31 6.81 -16.14
CA LYS A 243 8.01 7.59 -17.36
C LYS A 243 8.00 9.09 -17.07
N LYS A 244 7.47 9.53 -15.93
CA LYS A 244 7.53 10.93 -15.49
C LYS A 244 8.97 11.43 -15.40
N GLN A 245 9.86 10.70 -14.73
CA GLN A 245 11.27 11.09 -14.60
C GLN A 245 11.99 11.14 -15.94
N ILE A 246 11.69 10.20 -16.83
CA ILE A 246 12.20 10.21 -18.21
C ILE A 246 11.73 11.48 -18.92
N LEU A 247 10.42 11.79 -18.93
CA LEU A 247 9.88 12.98 -19.60
C LEU A 247 10.52 14.28 -19.08
N ILE A 248 10.68 14.42 -17.76
CA ILE A 248 11.30 15.58 -17.13
C ILE A 248 12.76 15.76 -17.59
N LYS A 249 13.53 14.68 -17.69
CA LYS A 249 14.93 14.73 -18.19
C LYS A 249 15.02 15.27 -19.62
N TYR A 250 13.96 15.13 -20.41
CA TYR A 250 13.87 15.65 -21.78
C TYR A 250 13.12 16.99 -21.86
N GLY A 251 12.92 17.68 -20.74
CA GLY A 251 12.31 19.01 -20.69
C GLY A 251 10.78 19.03 -20.78
N ILE A 252 10.12 17.88 -20.70
CA ILE A 252 8.65 17.77 -20.63
C ILE A 252 8.28 17.75 -19.15
N ASN A 253 7.94 18.91 -18.59
CA ASN A 253 7.84 19.09 -17.14
C ASN A 253 6.40 19.00 -16.62
N ASN A 254 5.41 19.28 -17.47
CA ASN A 254 4.00 19.32 -17.09
C ASN A 254 3.09 18.81 -18.23
N ILE A 255 1.79 18.73 -17.96
CA ILE A 255 0.78 18.24 -18.91
C ILE A 255 0.70 19.12 -20.17
N TYR A 256 0.90 20.44 -20.07
CA TYR A 256 0.89 21.32 -21.25
C TYR A 256 2.04 21.01 -22.20
N ASP A 257 3.25 20.79 -21.68
CA ASP A 257 4.42 20.40 -22.48
C ASP A 257 4.13 19.10 -23.24
N LEU A 258 3.54 18.12 -22.55
CA LEU A 258 3.21 16.81 -23.11
C LEU A 258 2.09 16.90 -24.16
N ALA A 259 1.04 17.68 -23.90
CA ALA A 259 -0.07 17.89 -24.83
C ALA A 259 0.36 18.58 -26.12
N ASN A 260 1.39 19.43 -26.07
CA ASN A 260 1.93 20.17 -27.21
C ASN A 260 3.15 19.50 -27.85
N LEU A 261 3.58 18.34 -27.34
CA LEU A 261 4.77 17.64 -27.83
C LEU A 261 4.69 17.34 -29.33
N LYS A 262 5.73 17.73 -30.07
CA LYS A 262 5.93 17.33 -31.47
C LYS A 262 6.69 15.99 -31.47
N ILE A 263 5.98 14.92 -31.83
CA ILE A 263 6.57 13.57 -31.88
C ILE A 263 7.33 13.43 -33.20
N THR A 264 8.66 13.50 -33.14
CA THR A 264 9.57 13.31 -34.29
C THR A 264 10.17 11.90 -34.29
N ASN A 265 10.86 11.52 -35.37
CA ASN A 265 11.51 10.21 -35.46
C ASN A 265 12.70 10.06 -34.51
N ASP A 266 13.36 11.16 -34.16
CA ASP A 266 14.60 11.19 -33.36
C ASP A 266 14.32 11.23 -31.84
N LEU A 267 13.03 11.28 -31.45
CA LEU A 267 12.61 11.37 -30.06
C LEU A 267 12.62 9.97 -29.39
N ASP A 268 13.81 9.42 -29.14
CA ASP A 268 14.00 8.09 -28.53
C ASP A 268 13.88 8.11 -26.99
N ILE A 269 12.76 8.67 -26.52
CA ILE A 269 12.44 8.78 -25.09
C ILE A 269 11.58 7.60 -24.64
N LEU A 270 10.58 7.27 -25.47
CA LEU A 270 9.60 6.21 -25.32
C LEU A 270 9.17 5.79 -26.73
N THR A 271 8.52 4.62 -26.86
CA THR A 271 7.94 4.22 -28.15
C THR A 271 6.96 5.28 -28.66
N LYS A 272 6.92 5.48 -29.99
CA LYS A 272 6.03 6.48 -30.62
C LYS A 272 4.57 6.29 -30.22
N ASP A 273 4.10 5.05 -30.12
CA ASP A 273 2.73 4.76 -29.71
C ASP A 273 2.46 5.14 -28.25
N ASN A 274 3.43 4.93 -27.35
CA ASN A 274 3.32 5.38 -25.97
C ASN A 274 3.26 6.91 -25.89
N LEU A 275 4.10 7.62 -26.65
CA LEU A 275 4.08 9.08 -26.69
C LEU A 275 2.76 9.62 -27.25
N LYS A 276 2.23 9.01 -28.32
CA LYS A 276 0.92 9.37 -28.87
C LYS A 276 -0.19 9.19 -27.85
N LYS A 277 -0.22 8.07 -27.13
CA LYS A 277 -1.21 7.81 -26.07
C LYS A 277 -1.09 8.79 -24.90
N LEU A 278 0.14 9.09 -24.47
CA LEU A 278 0.40 10.04 -23.38
C LEU A 278 0.02 11.48 -23.77
N LYS A 279 0.36 11.89 -25.00
CA LYS A 279 -0.08 13.17 -25.56
C LYS A 279 -1.60 13.26 -25.60
N LEU A 280 -2.28 12.22 -26.06
CA LEU A 280 -3.74 12.18 -26.10
C LEU A 280 -4.35 12.24 -24.70
N ALA A 281 -3.77 11.52 -23.72
CA ALA A 281 -4.19 11.60 -22.33
C ALA A 281 -3.99 13.01 -21.73
N ALA A 282 -2.88 13.67 -22.06
CA ALA A 282 -2.63 15.05 -21.67
C ALA A 282 -3.68 16.01 -22.25
N GLN A 283 -4.01 15.86 -23.54
CA GLN A 283 -5.07 16.64 -24.20
C GLN A 283 -6.45 16.39 -23.58
N CYS A 284 -6.82 15.12 -23.35
CA CYS A 284 -8.06 14.75 -22.65
C CYS A 284 -8.17 15.44 -21.30
N HIS A 285 -7.08 15.40 -20.51
CA HIS A 285 -7.03 15.99 -19.17
C HIS A 285 -7.25 17.51 -19.22
N LEU A 286 -6.55 18.22 -20.12
CA LEU A 286 -6.69 19.66 -20.27
C LEU A 286 -8.09 20.07 -20.75
N ASP A 287 -8.69 19.31 -21.66
CA ASP A 287 -10.03 19.59 -22.18
C ASP A 287 -11.15 19.10 -21.24
N ASN A 288 -10.79 18.37 -20.18
CA ASN A 288 -11.69 17.64 -19.29
C ASN A 288 -12.72 16.75 -20.04
N LYS A 289 -12.27 16.13 -21.14
CA LYS A 289 -13.10 15.31 -22.03
C LYS A 289 -12.52 13.93 -22.20
N TYR A 290 -13.38 12.92 -22.10
CA TYR A 290 -13.02 11.55 -22.41
C TYR A 290 -12.93 11.32 -23.93
N ILE A 291 -12.16 10.31 -24.33
CA ILE A 291 -12.06 9.84 -25.71
C ILE A 291 -12.25 8.33 -25.76
N PHE A 292 -13.19 7.88 -26.59
CA PHE A 292 -13.29 6.47 -26.98
C PHE A 292 -12.25 6.17 -28.07
N LEU A 293 -11.36 5.22 -27.79
CA LEU A 293 -10.31 4.79 -28.71
C LEU A 293 -10.83 3.86 -29.81
N LYS A 294 -11.85 3.05 -29.48
CA LYS A 294 -12.46 2.06 -30.37
C LYS A 294 -13.89 1.74 -29.92
N LYS A 295 -14.65 1.11 -30.81
CA LYS A 295 -16.02 0.66 -30.51
C LYS A 295 -16.01 -0.47 -29.49
N ILE A 296 -16.88 -0.38 -28.50
CA ILE A 296 -16.99 -1.37 -27.42
C ILE A 296 -18.17 -2.31 -27.71
N LYS A 297 -17.90 -3.61 -27.67
CA LYS A 297 -18.93 -4.65 -27.77
C LYS A 297 -19.16 -5.27 -26.39
N PHE A 298 -20.43 -5.36 -26.01
CA PHE A 298 -20.87 -6.02 -24.79
C PHE A 298 -21.68 -7.27 -25.13
N PRO A 299 -21.69 -8.31 -24.28
CA PRO A 299 -22.60 -9.43 -24.42
C PRO A 299 -24.06 -8.96 -24.50
N ASN A 300 -24.82 -9.52 -25.42
CA ASN A 300 -26.26 -9.29 -25.51
C ASN A 300 -26.98 -10.42 -24.76
N LYS A 301 -27.36 -10.14 -23.51
CA LYS A 301 -27.97 -11.09 -22.58
C LYS A 301 -29.26 -10.52 -22.02
N LYS A 302 -30.25 -11.36 -21.77
CA LYS A 302 -31.56 -10.96 -21.24
C LYS A 302 -31.45 -10.29 -19.87
N THR A 303 -30.62 -10.87 -19.00
CA THR A 303 -30.39 -10.40 -17.64
C THR A 303 -28.97 -9.84 -17.49
N GLU A 304 -28.85 -8.64 -16.95
CA GLU A 304 -27.57 -8.07 -16.56
C GLU A 304 -27.47 -8.05 -15.04
N LEU A 305 -26.37 -8.56 -14.50
CA LEU A 305 -26.08 -8.57 -13.08
C LEU A 305 -24.87 -7.68 -12.85
N PHE A 306 -24.97 -6.73 -11.94
CA PHE A 306 -23.84 -5.93 -11.47
C PHE A 306 -23.52 -6.38 -10.07
N ILE A 307 -22.26 -6.73 -9.82
CA ILE A 307 -21.87 -7.33 -8.55
C ILE A 307 -20.71 -6.58 -7.92
N ASP A 308 -20.67 -6.65 -6.60
CA ASP A 308 -19.56 -6.19 -5.78
C ASP A 308 -19.46 -7.05 -4.52
N PHE A 309 -18.23 -7.20 -4.01
CA PHE A 309 -17.90 -8.02 -2.84
C PHE A 309 -17.38 -7.14 -1.71
N GLU A 310 -17.87 -7.39 -0.49
CA GLU A 310 -17.20 -6.94 0.73
C GLU A 310 -16.49 -8.11 1.41
N SER A 311 -15.24 -7.88 1.79
CA SER A 311 -14.35 -8.92 2.27
C SER A 311 -13.29 -8.40 3.21
N SER A 312 -12.85 -9.26 4.10
CA SER A 312 -11.65 -9.07 4.93
C SER A 312 -10.37 -9.58 4.27
N THR A 313 -10.47 -10.23 3.10
CA THR A 313 -9.33 -10.88 2.46
C THR A 313 -8.21 -9.88 2.18
N GLY A 314 -7.02 -10.19 2.69
CA GLY A 314 -5.84 -9.33 2.53
C GLY A 314 -5.82 -8.11 3.44
N MET A 315 -6.78 -8.01 4.37
CA MET A 315 -6.77 -7.02 5.45
C MET A 315 -6.22 -7.64 6.74
N GLU A 316 -5.50 -6.83 7.52
CA GLU A 316 -4.96 -7.25 8.82
C GLU A 316 -5.65 -6.40 9.91
N ILE A 317 -6.62 -6.97 10.62
CA ILE A 317 -7.34 -6.31 11.72
C ILE A 317 -7.28 -7.14 13.00
N GLU A 318 -7.06 -6.46 14.13
CA GLU A 318 -6.95 -7.01 15.48
C GLU A 318 -8.25 -7.72 15.87
N GLY A 319 -8.15 -8.95 16.39
CA GLY A 319 -9.31 -9.75 16.78
C GLY A 319 -10.03 -10.47 15.64
N PHE A 320 -9.61 -10.28 14.38
CA PHE A 320 -10.09 -11.04 13.24
C PHE A 320 -8.97 -11.89 12.63
N VAL A 321 -8.95 -13.18 12.97
CA VAL A 321 -8.06 -14.17 12.34
C VAL A 321 -8.90 -14.96 11.34
N GLY A 322 -8.89 -14.52 10.09
CA GLY A 322 -9.61 -15.19 9.01
C GLY A 322 -9.60 -14.38 7.72
N ASN A 323 -9.91 -15.04 6.60
CA ASN A 323 -10.40 -14.39 5.41
C ASN A 323 -11.89 -14.77 5.31
N ILE A 324 -12.75 -13.76 5.32
CA ILE A 324 -14.18 -13.89 5.10
C ILE A 324 -14.63 -12.87 4.06
N ASP A 325 -15.33 -13.34 3.04
CA ASP A 325 -16.26 -12.57 2.24
C ASP A 325 -17.60 -12.53 2.98
N TYR A 326 -18.07 -11.34 3.32
CA TYR A 326 -19.25 -11.18 4.18
C TYR A 326 -20.45 -10.55 3.46
N LEU A 327 -20.26 -10.05 2.24
CA LEU A 327 -21.36 -9.55 1.42
C LEU A 327 -21.07 -9.77 -0.07
N ILE A 328 -22.04 -10.35 -0.77
CA ILE A 328 -22.16 -10.28 -2.23
C ILE A 328 -23.42 -9.48 -2.52
N GLY A 329 -23.28 -8.27 -3.02
CA GLY A 329 -24.42 -7.51 -3.51
C GLY A 329 -24.60 -7.69 -5.01
N VAL A 330 -25.86 -7.63 -5.44
CA VAL A 330 -26.23 -7.82 -6.84
C VAL A 330 -27.31 -6.81 -7.22
N LEU A 331 -27.07 -6.01 -8.25
CA LEU A 331 -28.13 -5.32 -8.98
C LEU A 331 -28.48 -6.15 -10.20
N LYS A 332 -29.70 -6.67 -10.23
CA LYS A 332 -30.29 -7.35 -11.36
C LYS A 332 -31.02 -6.33 -12.22
N ARG A 333 -30.67 -6.26 -13.50
CA ARG A 333 -31.38 -5.49 -14.52
C ARG A 333 -31.96 -6.43 -15.58
N GLU A 334 -33.28 -6.44 -15.71
CA GLU A 334 -34.01 -7.22 -16.72
C GLU A 334 -35.22 -6.41 -17.21
N ASN A 335 -35.40 -6.26 -18.53
CA ASN A 335 -36.50 -5.50 -19.12
C ASN A 335 -36.71 -4.08 -18.53
N ASN A 336 -35.61 -3.34 -18.31
CA ASN A 336 -35.59 -2.02 -17.66
C ASN A 336 -36.11 -1.98 -16.21
N LYS A 337 -36.28 -3.13 -15.55
CA LYS A 337 -36.50 -3.20 -14.11
C LYS A 337 -35.18 -3.49 -13.42
N GLU A 338 -34.93 -2.78 -12.33
CA GLU A 338 -33.73 -2.90 -11.51
C GLU A 338 -34.14 -3.33 -10.11
N GLU A 339 -33.53 -4.41 -9.61
CA GLU A 339 -33.77 -4.97 -8.28
C GLU A 339 -32.43 -5.25 -7.63
N ILE A 340 -32.28 -4.91 -6.34
CA ILE A 340 -31.06 -5.11 -5.58
C ILE A 340 -31.26 -6.28 -4.62
N PHE A 341 -30.27 -7.17 -4.57
CA PHE A 341 -30.20 -8.33 -3.70
C PHE A 341 -28.91 -8.27 -2.89
N HIS A 342 -28.97 -8.70 -1.64
CA HIS A 342 -27.82 -8.84 -0.76
C HIS A 342 -27.75 -10.27 -0.27
N PHE A 343 -26.62 -10.92 -0.48
CA PHE A 343 -26.26 -12.18 0.16
C PHE A 343 -25.23 -11.84 1.22
N PHE A 344 -25.57 -12.01 2.49
CA PHE A 344 -24.76 -11.52 3.61
C PHE A 344 -24.45 -12.64 4.60
N SER A 345 -23.21 -12.64 5.11
CA SER A 345 -22.74 -13.57 6.14
C SER A 345 -23.03 -13.00 7.53
N GLU A 346 -24.11 -13.47 8.18
CA GLU A 346 -24.54 -12.95 9.49
C GLU A 346 -23.63 -13.37 10.65
N SER A 347 -22.84 -14.42 10.46
CA SER A 347 -21.78 -14.90 11.35
C SER A 347 -20.49 -15.15 10.56
N LEU A 348 -19.42 -15.58 11.25
CA LEU A 348 -18.15 -15.92 10.60
C LEU A 348 -18.21 -17.28 9.89
N GLU A 349 -19.22 -18.08 10.21
CA GLU A 349 -19.47 -19.42 9.70
C GLU A 349 -20.41 -19.42 8.48
N ASP A 350 -21.11 -18.32 8.21
CA ASP A 350 -22.15 -18.23 7.17
C ASP A 350 -21.63 -17.96 5.75
N GLU A 351 -20.32 -17.85 5.53
CA GLU A 351 -19.74 -17.52 4.22
C GLU A 351 -20.10 -18.56 3.14
N GLU A 352 -20.07 -19.85 3.49
CA GLU A 352 -20.47 -20.94 2.58
C GLU A 352 -21.95 -20.81 2.19
N LYS A 353 -22.81 -20.57 3.19
CA LYS A 353 -24.25 -20.40 2.98
C LYS A 353 -24.52 -19.20 2.08
N MET A 354 -23.86 -18.06 2.34
CA MET A 354 -23.97 -16.85 1.52
C MET A 354 -23.62 -17.14 0.06
N LEU A 355 -22.53 -17.87 -0.19
CA LEU A 355 -22.13 -18.28 -1.54
C LEU A 355 -23.19 -19.17 -2.19
N HIS A 356 -23.70 -20.18 -1.48
CA HIS A 356 -24.73 -21.08 -2.01
C HIS A 356 -26.04 -20.35 -2.33
N ASP A 357 -26.48 -19.43 -1.48
CA ASP A 357 -27.67 -18.61 -1.72
C ASP A 357 -27.50 -17.77 -3.00
N PHE A 358 -26.31 -17.19 -3.22
CA PHE A 358 -25.99 -16.47 -4.46
C PHE A 358 -25.98 -17.39 -5.68
N LEU A 359 -25.40 -18.59 -5.57
CA LEU A 359 -25.36 -19.56 -6.67
C LEU A 359 -26.76 -20.07 -7.04
N ASP A 360 -27.64 -20.29 -6.05
CA ASP A 360 -29.03 -20.69 -6.29
C ASP A 360 -29.84 -19.56 -6.94
N PHE A 361 -29.60 -18.30 -6.56
CA PHE A 361 -30.11 -17.15 -7.28
C PHE A 361 -29.68 -17.15 -8.77
N LEU A 362 -28.41 -17.42 -9.06
CA LEU A 362 -27.93 -17.51 -10.45
C LEU A 362 -28.58 -18.66 -11.24
N LYS A 363 -28.79 -19.82 -10.62
CA LYS A 363 -29.47 -20.97 -11.28
C LYS A 363 -30.91 -20.61 -11.72
N GLY A 364 -31.56 -19.66 -11.05
CA GLY A 364 -32.85 -19.11 -11.45
C GLY A 364 -32.84 -18.29 -12.74
N HIS A 365 -31.66 -18.02 -13.32
CA HIS A 365 -31.49 -17.19 -14.51
C HIS A 365 -30.73 -17.93 -15.61
N GLY A 366 -31.42 -18.26 -16.71
CA GLY A 366 -30.83 -19.05 -17.82
C GLY A 366 -29.94 -18.26 -18.79
N ASP A 367 -30.11 -16.94 -18.91
CA ASP A 367 -29.37 -16.09 -19.85
C ASP A 367 -28.94 -14.77 -19.19
N PHE A 368 -27.73 -14.75 -18.64
CA PHE A 368 -27.21 -13.59 -17.90
C PHE A 368 -25.76 -13.23 -18.28
N VAL A 369 -25.37 -12.01 -17.90
CA VAL A 369 -23.98 -11.52 -17.86
C VAL A 369 -23.74 -10.89 -16.49
N ILE A 370 -22.54 -11.08 -15.94
CA ILE A 370 -22.08 -10.51 -14.68
C ILE A 370 -21.05 -9.41 -14.98
N TYR A 371 -21.37 -8.17 -14.64
CA TYR A 371 -20.47 -7.04 -14.70
C TYR A 371 -19.86 -6.76 -13.33
N HIS A 372 -18.55 -6.59 -13.29
CA HIS A 372 -17.80 -6.31 -12.06
C HIS A 372 -16.65 -5.33 -12.36
N PHE A 373 -16.01 -4.80 -11.32
CA PHE A 373 -15.01 -3.75 -11.43
C PHE A 373 -13.60 -4.22 -11.04
N GLY A 374 -12.83 -4.69 -12.04
CA GLY A 374 -11.46 -5.14 -11.84
C GLY A 374 -11.36 -6.65 -11.60
N ASN A 375 -10.17 -7.15 -11.29
CA ASN A 375 -9.93 -8.60 -11.22
C ASN A 375 -10.30 -9.22 -9.85
N TYR A 376 -10.69 -8.39 -8.88
CA TYR A 376 -10.84 -8.82 -7.49
C TYR A 376 -11.95 -9.87 -7.34
N GLU A 377 -13.15 -9.60 -7.86
CA GLU A 377 -14.30 -10.50 -7.75
C GLU A 377 -14.03 -11.84 -8.43
N ASN A 378 -13.28 -11.83 -9.55
CA ASN A 378 -12.90 -13.03 -10.28
C ASN A 378 -11.93 -13.91 -9.46
N ILE A 379 -11.01 -13.29 -8.72
CA ILE A 379 -10.12 -13.99 -7.78
C ILE A 379 -10.94 -14.54 -6.61
N ARG A 380 -11.81 -13.72 -6.00
CA ARG A 380 -12.64 -14.14 -4.85
C ARG A 380 -13.51 -15.33 -5.18
N PHE A 381 -14.21 -15.31 -6.32
CA PHE A 381 -15.00 -16.46 -6.75
C PHE A 381 -14.15 -17.72 -6.89
N ARG A 382 -12.97 -17.65 -7.51
CA ARG A 382 -12.10 -18.82 -7.65
C ARG A 382 -11.69 -19.37 -6.29
N GLU A 383 -11.27 -18.50 -5.38
CA GLU A 383 -10.87 -18.90 -4.03
C GLU A 383 -12.05 -19.51 -3.24
N LEU A 384 -13.24 -18.92 -3.34
CA LEU A 384 -14.45 -19.45 -2.70
C LEU A 384 -14.88 -20.79 -3.30
N PHE A 385 -14.81 -20.94 -4.62
CA PHE A 385 -15.12 -22.20 -5.29
C PHE A 385 -14.17 -23.31 -4.90
N ASP A 386 -12.88 -22.99 -4.79
CA ASP A 386 -11.86 -23.95 -4.37
C ASP A 386 -11.97 -24.24 -2.86
N LYS A 387 -12.37 -23.27 -2.03
CA LYS A 387 -12.57 -23.42 -0.58
C LYS A 387 -13.76 -24.31 -0.21
N TYR A 388 -14.85 -24.23 -0.97
CA TYR A 388 -16.12 -24.91 -0.70
C TYR A 388 -16.46 -26.00 -1.73
N ASP A 389 -15.47 -26.50 -2.48
CA ASP A 389 -15.60 -27.60 -3.43
C ASP A 389 -16.78 -27.46 -4.42
N ILE A 390 -16.98 -26.25 -4.95
CA ILE A 390 -18.10 -25.96 -5.86
C ILE A 390 -17.93 -26.70 -7.20
N ASP A 391 -19.00 -27.35 -7.67
CA ASP A 391 -19.02 -28.12 -8.91
C ASP A 391 -18.47 -27.34 -10.12
N ASN A 392 -17.66 -28.02 -10.93
CA ASN A 392 -16.98 -27.42 -12.08
C ASN A 392 -17.96 -26.79 -13.09
N ASN A 393 -19.15 -27.34 -13.29
CA ASN A 393 -20.12 -26.76 -14.22
C ASN A 393 -20.65 -25.42 -13.70
N LEU A 394 -20.89 -25.31 -12.39
CA LEU A 394 -21.29 -24.05 -11.76
C LEU A 394 -20.17 -23.02 -11.81
N ARG A 395 -18.93 -23.44 -11.50
CA ARG A 395 -17.74 -22.60 -11.64
C ARG A 395 -17.61 -22.03 -13.04
N GLU A 396 -17.69 -22.87 -14.06
CA GLU A 396 -17.63 -22.45 -15.46
C GLU A 396 -18.81 -21.54 -15.84
N MET A 397 -20.03 -21.85 -15.37
CA MET A 397 -21.21 -21.02 -15.58
C MET A 397 -21.00 -19.60 -15.06
N VAL A 398 -20.44 -19.42 -13.86
CA VAL A 398 -20.18 -18.09 -13.29
C VAL A 398 -19.04 -17.41 -14.05
N LEU A 399 -17.86 -18.02 -14.08
CA LEU A 399 -16.63 -17.37 -14.57
C LEU A 399 -16.71 -16.99 -16.06
N LYS A 400 -17.39 -17.77 -16.91
CA LYS A 400 -17.52 -17.46 -18.35
C LYS A 400 -18.42 -16.25 -18.62
N ASN A 401 -19.30 -15.91 -17.69
CA ASN A 401 -20.26 -14.81 -17.82
C ASN A 401 -19.75 -13.51 -17.16
N MET A 402 -18.57 -13.52 -16.54
CA MET A 402 -17.98 -12.34 -15.92
C MET A 402 -17.32 -11.40 -16.95
N VAL A 403 -17.60 -10.10 -16.82
CA VAL A 403 -17.08 -9.03 -17.66
C VAL A 403 -16.48 -7.93 -16.78
N ASP A 404 -15.15 -7.80 -16.86
CA ASP A 404 -14.39 -6.78 -16.14
C ASP A 404 -14.50 -5.41 -16.84
N LEU A 405 -15.24 -4.49 -16.22
CA LEU A 405 -15.44 -3.13 -16.73
C LEU A 405 -14.20 -2.25 -16.61
N LEU A 406 -13.32 -2.49 -15.63
CA LEU A 406 -12.07 -1.74 -15.48
C LEU A 406 -11.11 -2.05 -16.63
N LYS A 407 -10.99 -3.33 -16.99
CA LYS A 407 -10.21 -3.76 -18.15
C LYS A 407 -10.76 -3.13 -19.44
N ILE A 408 -12.06 -3.23 -19.67
CA ILE A 408 -12.71 -2.60 -20.83
C ILE A 408 -12.44 -1.09 -20.84
N THR A 409 -12.57 -0.40 -19.71
CA THR A 409 -12.31 1.04 -19.62
C THR A 409 -10.87 1.37 -20.01
N LYS A 410 -9.88 0.70 -19.41
CA LYS A 410 -8.45 0.95 -19.69
C LYS A 410 -8.07 0.68 -21.15
N ASP A 411 -8.69 -0.31 -21.78
CA ASP A 411 -8.38 -0.70 -23.16
C ASP A 411 -9.06 0.15 -24.24
N ASN A 412 -10.13 0.87 -23.87
CA ASN A 412 -11.03 1.50 -24.83
C ASN A 412 -11.26 2.98 -24.60
N VAL A 413 -10.98 3.52 -23.42
CA VAL A 413 -11.32 4.89 -23.04
C VAL A 413 -10.14 5.59 -22.39
N ILE A 414 -9.86 6.81 -22.83
CA ILE A 414 -9.03 7.75 -22.10
C ILE A 414 -9.97 8.68 -21.34
N LEU A 415 -9.95 8.57 -20.01
CA LEU A 415 -10.65 9.48 -19.10
C LEU A 415 -9.70 10.60 -18.64
N PRO A 416 -10.20 11.83 -18.41
CA PRO A 416 -9.42 12.97 -17.92
C PRO A 416 -9.13 12.90 -16.42
N LEU A 417 -8.88 11.70 -15.89
CA LEU A 417 -8.78 11.43 -14.45
C LEU A 417 -7.38 10.94 -14.06
N SER A 418 -6.95 11.34 -12.87
CA SER A 418 -5.69 10.91 -12.25
C SER A 418 -5.72 9.48 -11.72
N SER A 419 -6.92 8.93 -11.53
CA SER A 419 -7.14 7.56 -11.08
C SER A 419 -8.29 6.94 -11.87
N TYR A 420 -8.15 5.66 -12.23
CA TYR A 420 -9.22 4.85 -12.83
C TYR A 420 -9.85 3.92 -11.80
N SER A 421 -9.88 4.30 -10.52
CA SER A 421 -10.70 3.64 -9.51
C SER A 421 -12.17 3.99 -9.72
N LEU A 422 -13.08 3.13 -9.25
CA LEU A 422 -14.52 3.39 -9.36
C LEU A 422 -14.91 4.68 -8.63
N LYS A 423 -14.31 4.93 -7.46
CA LYS A 423 -14.44 6.17 -6.69
C LYS A 423 -14.03 7.44 -7.44
N SER A 424 -13.16 7.33 -8.44
CA SER A 424 -12.79 8.47 -9.31
C SER A 424 -13.68 8.55 -10.55
N ILE A 425 -14.00 7.42 -11.17
CA ILE A 425 -14.76 7.37 -12.43
C ILE A 425 -16.23 7.72 -12.21
N ALA A 426 -16.88 7.14 -11.19
CA ALA A 426 -18.32 7.30 -11.01
C ALA A 426 -18.73 8.76 -10.77
N PRO A 427 -18.04 9.57 -9.93
CA PRO A 427 -18.34 11.00 -9.80
C PRO A 427 -18.16 11.79 -11.09
N TYR A 428 -17.14 11.46 -11.90
CA TYR A 428 -16.96 12.08 -13.22
C TYR A 428 -18.15 11.79 -14.14
N LEU A 429 -18.81 10.64 -13.97
CA LEU A 429 -20.02 10.26 -14.68
C LEU A 429 -21.32 10.77 -14.01
N GLY A 430 -21.20 11.60 -12.97
CA GLY A 430 -22.34 12.23 -12.27
C GLY A 430 -22.91 11.43 -11.10
N PHE A 431 -22.29 10.31 -10.70
CA PHE A 431 -22.69 9.56 -9.51
C PHE A 431 -22.33 10.31 -8.22
N LYS A 432 -23.16 10.17 -7.19
CA LYS A 432 -22.90 10.75 -5.87
C LYS A 432 -22.95 9.64 -4.82
N TRP A 433 -21.81 9.39 -4.20
CA TRP A 433 -21.70 8.48 -3.06
C TRP A 433 -22.58 8.96 -1.90
N ARG A 434 -23.38 8.07 -1.33
CA ARG A 434 -24.16 8.31 -0.11
C ARG A 434 -23.26 8.38 1.11
N LEU A 435 -22.22 7.54 1.14
CA LEU A 435 -21.24 7.47 2.23
C LEU A 435 -19.85 7.83 1.72
N THR A 436 -19.34 9.01 2.08
CA THR A 436 -18.06 9.55 1.58
C THR A 436 -16.85 9.19 2.43
N ASN A 437 -17.08 8.75 3.66
CA ASN A 437 -16.04 8.42 4.65
C ASN A 437 -15.85 6.90 4.85
N ILE A 438 -16.53 6.06 4.06
CA ILE A 438 -16.39 4.61 4.13
C ILE A 438 -15.54 4.13 2.96
N ASP A 439 -14.53 3.34 3.28
CA ASP A 439 -13.78 2.53 2.34
C ASP A 439 -13.84 1.05 2.76
N ALA A 440 -13.22 0.17 1.97
CA ALA A 440 -13.21 -1.26 2.25
C ALA A 440 -12.71 -1.60 3.68
N ARG A 441 -11.79 -0.80 4.25
CA ARG A 441 -11.30 -1.04 5.61
C ARG A 441 -12.31 -0.63 6.65
N GLN A 442 -12.97 0.53 6.47
CA GLN A 442 -14.05 0.95 7.34
C GLN A 442 -15.26 0.01 7.26
N SER A 443 -15.57 -0.52 6.06
CA SER A 443 -16.59 -1.55 5.85
C SER A 443 -16.32 -2.77 6.74
N LEU A 444 -15.07 -3.24 6.81
CA LEU A 444 -14.69 -4.34 7.69
C LEU A 444 -14.81 -4.01 9.18
N VAL A 445 -14.42 -2.79 9.60
CA VAL A 445 -14.61 -2.34 11.00
C VAL A 445 -16.10 -2.37 11.39
N LEU A 446 -16.97 -1.91 10.49
CA LEU A 446 -18.42 -1.96 10.68
C LEU A 446 -18.93 -3.40 10.74
N TYR A 447 -18.39 -4.30 9.93
CA TYR A 447 -18.73 -5.72 9.96
C TYR A 447 -18.37 -6.35 11.31
N MET A 448 -17.16 -6.09 11.81
CA MET A 448 -16.71 -6.58 13.12
C MET A 448 -17.58 -6.07 14.27
N ASP A 449 -17.99 -4.81 14.20
CA ASP A 449 -18.92 -4.22 15.17
C ASP A 449 -20.32 -4.86 15.09
N TYR A 450 -20.80 -5.16 13.88
CA TYR A 450 -22.04 -5.92 13.68
C TYR A 450 -21.94 -7.33 14.30
N ILE A 451 -20.89 -8.09 14.01
CA ILE A 451 -20.71 -9.45 14.55
C ILE A 451 -20.62 -9.45 16.07
N LYS A 452 -19.87 -8.52 16.65
CA LYS A 452 -19.62 -8.47 18.10
C LYS A 452 -20.81 -7.95 18.89
N ASN A 453 -21.47 -6.90 18.38
CA ASN A 453 -22.45 -6.13 19.15
C ASN A 453 -23.86 -6.18 18.54
N ASN A 454 -24.08 -6.91 17.45
CA ASN A 454 -25.32 -6.92 16.66
C ASN A 454 -25.76 -5.50 16.26
N ASN A 455 -24.80 -4.62 15.96
CA ASN A 455 -25.07 -3.22 15.64
C ASN A 455 -25.72 -3.08 14.25
N LYS A 456 -27.05 -2.92 14.23
CA LYS A 456 -27.81 -2.79 12.97
C LYS A 456 -27.50 -1.52 12.18
N GLU A 457 -27.01 -0.45 12.83
CA GLU A 457 -26.57 0.75 12.11
C GLU A 457 -25.30 0.46 11.30
N SER A 458 -24.37 -0.31 11.86
CA SER A 458 -23.15 -0.76 11.17
C SER A 458 -23.50 -1.62 9.95
N LEU A 459 -24.42 -2.58 10.11
CA LEU A 459 -24.94 -3.36 8.98
C LEU A 459 -25.56 -2.47 7.90
N HIS A 460 -26.42 -1.53 8.28
CA HIS A 460 -27.07 -0.63 7.32
C HIS A 460 -26.06 0.19 6.50
N LYS A 461 -24.98 0.66 7.13
CA LYS A 461 -23.89 1.38 6.45
C LYS A 461 -23.12 0.48 5.48
N ILE A 462 -22.85 -0.77 5.82
CA ILE A 462 -22.20 -1.75 4.93
C ILE A 462 -23.06 -1.97 3.68
N LEU A 463 -24.37 -2.18 3.86
CA LEU A 463 -25.29 -2.39 2.74
C LEU A 463 -25.33 -1.16 1.82
N ILE A 464 -25.46 0.06 2.37
CA ILE A 464 -25.43 1.29 1.55
C ILE A 464 -24.12 1.43 0.78
N TYR A 465 -22.99 1.13 1.43
CA TYR A 465 -21.67 1.21 0.81
C TYR A 465 -21.55 0.27 -0.41
N ASN A 466 -21.92 -1.00 -0.24
CA ASN A 466 -21.89 -1.99 -1.30
C ASN A 466 -22.92 -1.70 -2.42
N GLU A 467 -24.13 -1.26 -2.07
CA GLU A 467 -25.13 -0.81 -3.04
C GLU A 467 -24.59 0.34 -3.91
N ASP A 468 -23.87 1.29 -3.33
CA ASP A 468 -23.25 2.39 -4.08
C ASP A 468 -22.21 1.89 -5.07
N ASP A 469 -21.36 0.94 -4.68
CA ASP A 469 -20.35 0.35 -5.57
C ASP A 469 -21.00 -0.40 -6.75
N ILE A 470 -22.10 -1.10 -6.52
CA ILE A 470 -22.87 -1.78 -7.58
C ILE A 470 -23.54 -0.78 -8.53
N LEU A 471 -24.16 0.28 -7.99
CA LEU A 471 -24.77 1.34 -8.79
C LEU A 471 -23.73 2.12 -9.60
N ALA A 472 -22.58 2.40 -9.01
CA ALA A 472 -21.45 3.02 -9.68
C ALA A 472 -20.93 2.13 -10.84
N THR A 473 -20.84 0.82 -10.62
CA THR A 473 -20.46 -0.17 -11.64
C THR A 473 -21.47 -0.17 -12.80
N LYS A 474 -22.78 -0.11 -12.50
CA LYS A 474 -23.83 0.04 -13.52
C LYS A 474 -23.67 1.31 -14.35
N ILE A 475 -23.45 2.46 -13.70
CA ILE A 475 -23.26 3.74 -14.37
C ILE A 475 -22.06 3.70 -15.31
N LEU A 476 -20.96 3.06 -14.90
CA LEU A 476 -19.81 2.87 -15.76
C LEU A 476 -20.15 2.05 -17.01
N LYS A 477 -20.86 0.91 -16.85
CA LYS A 477 -21.29 0.10 -17.99
C LYS A 477 -22.18 0.91 -18.94
N ASP A 478 -23.14 1.65 -18.41
CA ASP A 478 -24.08 2.45 -19.21
C ASP A 478 -23.37 3.59 -19.95
N PHE A 479 -22.32 4.17 -19.34
CA PHE A 479 -21.42 5.09 -20.02
C PHE A 479 -20.64 4.41 -21.17
N LEU A 480 -20.04 3.25 -20.91
CA LEU A 480 -19.23 2.52 -21.91
C LEU A 480 -20.04 2.09 -23.14
N ILE A 481 -21.36 1.86 -22.97
CA ILE A 481 -22.27 1.57 -24.09
C ILE A 481 -22.37 2.73 -25.09
N LYS A 482 -22.13 3.97 -24.68
CA LYS A 482 -22.13 5.13 -25.58
C LYS A 482 -20.99 5.08 -26.60
N GLY A 483 -19.94 4.30 -26.33
CA GLY A 483 -18.85 4.03 -27.26
C GLY A 483 -19.15 2.95 -28.31
N ARG A 484 -20.41 2.80 -28.75
CA ARG A 484 -20.85 1.81 -29.74
C ARG A 484 -20.70 2.27 -31.20
#